data_AF-A0A924VUH6-F1
#
_entry.id   AF-A0A924VUH6-F1
#
_cell.length_a   1.000
_cell.length_b   1.000
_cell.length_c   1.000
_cell.angle_alpha   90.00
_cell.angle_beta   90.00
_cell.angle_gamma   90.00
#
_symmetry.space_group_name_H-M   'P 1'
#
loop_
_entity.id
_entity.type
_entity.pdbx_description
1 polymer ?
#
loop_
_entity_poly.entity_id
_entity_poly.type
_entity_poly.pdbx_seq_one_letter_code
_entity_poly.pdbx_strand_id
1 'polypeptide(L)' 'MSGWSADFSNDPFDDYKLIVEILFNDEDVAVIKQGISGLEIKWYSSDIDYIIPMEWLLELLNDAKNKLLSN' A
#
# COMPACT_ATOMS: atom_id res chain seq x y z
N MET A 1 -4.22 -5.81 14.46
CA MET A 1 -3.37 -6.96 14.11
C MET A 1 -1.92 -6.55 14.36
N SER A 2 -1.03 -7.48 14.68
CA SER A 2 0.34 -7.17 15.12
C SER A 2 1.13 -6.44 14.03
N GLY A 3 1.42 -5.16 14.24
CA GLY A 3 2.36 -4.35 13.46
C GLY A 3 1.87 -3.81 12.13
N TRP A 4 0.96 -4.49 11.42
CA TRP A 4 0.52 -4.06 10.09
C TRP A 4 -0.53 -2.94 10.13
N SER A 5 -0.28 -1.89 9.36
CA SER A 5 -1.22 -0.80 9.07
C SER A 5 -1.08 -0.35 7.62
N ALA A 6 -2.05 0.43 7.15
CA ALA A 6 -1.99 1.06 5.84
C ALA A 6 -2.68 2.42 5.89
N ASP A 7 -2.09 3.40 5.21
CA ASP A 7 -2.57 4.77 5.18
C ASP A 7 -2.75 5.26 3.75
N PHE A 8 -3.80 6.05 3.53
CA PHE A 8 -4.07 6.70 2.25
C PHE A 8 -3.51 8.11 2.30
N SER A 9 -2.51 8.37 1.48
CA SER A 9 -1.78 9.64 1.45
C SER A 9 -1.60 10.11 0.00
N ASN A 10 -1.24 11.38 -0.17
CA ASN A 10 -0.87 11.88 -1.49
C ASN A 10 0.55 11.43 -1.82
N ASP A 11 0.81 11.10 -3.09
CA ASP A 11 2.14 10.78 -3.57
C ASP A 11 3.07 11.98 -3.32
N PRO A 12 4.18 11.80 -2.57
CA PRO A 12 5.10 12.89 -2.26
C PRO A 12 5.78 13.49 -3.50
N PHE A 13 5.69 12.83 -4.65
CA PHE A 13 6.20 13.31 -5.94
C PHE A 13 5.10 13.84 -6.87
N ASP A 14 3.83 13.63 -6.54
CA ASP A 14 2.66 14.05 -7.32
C ASP A 14 1.43 14.23 -6.42
N ASP A 15 1.24 15.43 -5.88
CA ASP A 15 0.16 15.75 -4.93
C ASP A 15 -1.26 15.47 -5.46
N TYR A 16 -1.41 15.26 -6.78
CA TYR A 16 -2.69 14.92 -7.41
C TYR A 16 -2.99 13.42 -7.41
N LYS A 17 -2.05 12.58 -6.98
CA LYS A 17 -2.21 11.14 -6.96
C LYS A 17 -2.30 10.63 -5.55
N LEU A 18 -3.40 9.93 -5.27
CA LEU A 18 -3.54 9.17 -4.04
C LEU A 18 -2.69 7.88 -4.15
N ILE A 19 -2.06 7.49 -3.05
CA ILE A 19 -1.34 6.24 -2.88
C ILE A 19 -1.81 5.56 -1.59
N VAL A 20 -1.41 4.30 -1.41
CA VAL A 20 -1.57 3.58 -0.16
C VAL A 20 -0.19 3.18 0.35
N GLU A 21 0.20 3.71 1.49
CA GLU A 21 1.40 3.30 2.21
C GLU A 21 1.06 2.08 3.05
N ILE A 22 1.89 1.05 2.98
CA ILE A 22 1.79 -0.16 3.80
C ILE A 22 2.92 -0.09 4.82
N LEU A 23 2.56 -0.17 6.09
CA LEU A 23 3.48 -0.05 7.20
C LEU A 23 3.52 -1.32 8.03
N PHE A 24 4.68 -1.60 8.61
CA PHE A 24 4.87 -2.62 9.64
C PHE A 24 5.62 -2.02 10.82
N ASN A 25 4.98 -1.97 11.99
CA ASN A 25 5.48 -1.29 13.19
C ASN A 25 5.88 0.17 12.92
N ASP A 26 5.01 0.92 12.24
CA ASP A 26 5.18 2.33 11.88
C ASP A 26 6.33 2.62 10.89
N GLU A 27 6.93 1.59 10.29
CA GLU A 27 7.90 1.74 9.20
C GLU A 27 7.26 1.42 7.86
N ASP A 28 7.52 2.25 6.84
CA ASP A 28 7.04 2.03 5.49
C ASP A 28 7.74 0.82 4.86
N VAL A 29 6.95 -0.15 4.39
CA VAL A 29 7.48 -1.40 3.80
C VAL A 29 7.03 -1.62 2.36
N ALA A 30 5.93 -1.00 1.95
CA ALA A 30 5.46 -1.05 0.57
C ALA A 30 4.53 0.12 0.25
N VAL A 31 4.29 0.32 -1.05
CA VAL A 31 3.32 1.28 -1.55
C VAL A 31 2.44 0.65 -2.63
N ILE A 32 1.13 0.90 -2.59
CA ILE A 32 0.19 0.62 -3.67
C ILE A 32 -0.14 1.93 -4.37
N LYS A 33 -0.08 1.95 -5.69
CA LYS A 33 -0.44 3.12 -6.50
C LYS A 33 -1.07 2.76 -7.83
N GLN A 34 -1.73 3.74 -8.44
CA GLN A 34 -2.21 3.60 -9.82
C GLN A 34 -1.03 3.69 -10.80
N GLY A 35 -0.72 2.58 -11.45
CA GLY A 35 0.25 2.47 -12.53
C GLY A 35 -0.37 2.60 -13.92
N ILE A 36 0.41 2.27 -14.94
CA ILE A 36 -0.01 2.40 -16.36
C ILE A 36 -1.05 1.35 -16.73
N SER A 37 -0.91 0.13 -16.20
CA SER A 37 -1.74 -1.03 -16.57
C SER A 37 -2.75 -1.43 -15.48
N GLY A 38 -2.83 -0.67 -14.39
CA GLY A 38 -3.65 -0.99 -13.24
C GLY A 38 -2.96 -0.62 -11.94
N LEU A 39 -3.40 -1.22 -10.84
CA LEU A 39 -2.76 -1.03 -9.53
C LEU A 39 -1.45 -1.80 -9.48
N GLU A 40 -0.42 -1.13 -8.99
CA GLU A 40 0.91 -1.68 -8.78
C GLU A 40 1.25 -1.64 -7.30
N ILE A 41 1.78 -2.74 -6.77
CA ILE A 41 2.37 -2.78 -5.43
C ILE A 41 3.89 -2.85 -5.56
N LYS A 42 4.60 -1.97 -4.85
CA LYS A 42 6.06 -1.95 -4.76
C LYS A 42 6.48 -2.18 -3.32
N TRP A 43 7.19 -3.29 -3.09
CA TRP A 43 7.82 -3.60 -1.82
C TRP A 43 9.19 -2.93 -1.73
N TYR A 44 9.51 -2.37 -0.56
CA TYR A 44 10.83 -1.84 -0.27
C TYR A 44 11.78 -2.96 0.16
N SER A 45 13.07 -2.73 -0.09
CA SER A 45 14.11 -3.68 0.31
C SER A 45 14.13 -3.79 1.84
N SER A 46 14.30 -5.00 2.34
CA SER A 46 14.39 -5.29 3.76
C SER A 46 15.38 -6.41 4.01
N ASP A 47 16.05 -6.36 5.15
CA ASP A 47 16.95 -7.42 5.62
C ASP A 47 16.19 -8.56 6.33
N ILE A 48 14.88 -8.41 6.50
CA ILE A 48 14.00 -9.39 7.15
C ILE A 48 12.85 -9.80 6.23
N ASP A 49 12.39 -11.04 6.41
CA ASP A 49 11.18 -11.54 5.75
C ASP A 49 9.94 -11.06 6.50
N TYR A 50 9.09 -10.30 5.82
CA TYR A 50 7.81 -9.87 6.36
C TYR A 50 6.73 -10.96 6.21
N ILE A 51 6.08 -11.31 7.33
CA ILE A 51 4.92 -12.21 7.33
C ILE A 51 3.65 -11.36 7.37
N ILE A 52 3.03 -11.19 6.21
CA ILE A 52 1.78 -10.45 6.06
C ILE A 52 0.57 -11.37 6.19
N PRO A 53 -0.45 -11.01 7.00
CA PRO A 53 -1.70 -11.75 7.03
C PRO A 53 -2.42 -11.64 5.68
N MET A 54 -2.69 -12.79 5.05
CA MET A 54 -3.29 -12.83 3.71
C MET A 54 -4.66 -12.17 3.66
N GLU A 55 -5.53 -12.43 4.64
CA GLU A 55 -6.88 -11.84 4.69
C GLU A 55 -6.82 -10.30 4.76
N TRP A 56 -5.91 -9.78 5.59
CA TRP A 56 -5.71 -8.33 5.71
C TRP A 56 -5.21 -7.72 4.39
N LEU A 57 -4.25 -8.38 3.72
CA LEU A 57 -3.77 -7.92 2.42
C LEU A 57 -4.88 -7.92 1.37
N LEU A 58 -5.74 -8.95 1.35
CA LEU A 58 -6.86 -9.02 0.41
C LEU A 58 -7.88 -7.91 0.64
N GLU A 59 -8.24 -7.63 1.90
CA GLU A 59 -9.11 -6.50 2.26
C GLU A 59 -8.50 -5.17 1.80
N LEU A 60 -7.21 -4.96 2.10
CA LEU A 60 -6.48 -3.76 1.70
C LEU A 60 -6.45 -3.58 0.17
N LEU A 61 -6.21 -4.64 -0.59
CA LEU A 61 -6.19 -4.59 -2.05
C LEU A 61 -7.57 -4.23 -2.63
N ASN A 62 -8.65 -4.70 -2.00
CA ASN A 62 -10.01 -4.29 -2.38
C ASN A 62 -10.27 -2.82 -2.08
N ASP A 63 -9.84 -2.33 -0.92
CA ASP A 63 -9.97 -0.91 -0.55
C ASP A 63 -9.14 0.00 -1.45
N ALA A 64 -7.90 -0.39 -1.74
CA ALA A 64 -7.03 0.32 -2.68
C ALA A 64 -7.66 0.37 -4.07
N LYS A 65 -8.24 -0.73 -4.54
CA LYS A 65 -8.96 -0.77 -5.81
C LYS A 65 -10.13 0.21 -5.85
N ASN A 66 -10.94 0.24 -4.80
CA ASN A 66 -12.09 1.12 -4.73
C ASN A 66 -11.70 2.60 -4.66
N LYS A 67 -10.61 2.95 -3.97
CA LYS A 67 -10.20 4.35 -3.78
C LYS A 67 -9.30 4.90 -4.89
N LEU A 68 -8.40 4.08 -5.43
CA LEU A 68 -7.41 4.52 -6.42
C LEU A 68 -7.93 4.48 -7.87
N LEU A 69 -8.90 3.60 -8.18
CA LEU A 69 -9.51 3.54 -9.53
C LEU A 69 -10.79 4.36 -9.67
N SER A 70 -11.36 4.86 -8.58
CA SER A 70 -12.60 5.68 -8.63
C SER A 70 -12.33 7.17 -8.83
N ASN A 71 -11.08 7.56 -9.08
CA ASN A 71 -10.65 8.90 -9.49
C ASN A 71 -10.09 8.85 -10.92
#